data_AF-A0A165FXL9-F1
#
_entry.id   AF-A0A165FXL9-F1
#
_cell.length_a   1.000
_cell.length_b   1.000
_cell.length_c   1.000
_cell.angle_alpha   90.00
_cell.angle_beta   90.00
_cell.angle_gamma   90.00
#
_symmetry.space_group_name_H-M   'P 1'
#
loop_
_entity.id
_entity.type
_entity.pdbx_description
1 polymer ?
#
loop_
_entity_poly.entity_id
_entity_poly.type
_entity_poly.pdbx_seq_one_letter_code
_entity_poly.pdbx_strand_id
1 'polypeptide(L)'
;MSPHTPSCPASPQLTLIVAATLSKGIGLKGGLPWQSLRSDMRYFARVTKRTPRGNTTTSDNGPEHNLQSHRNRTVKLTNAVIMGRKTWDSIPPRFRPLPDRLNVVVSRRPAELGNLPEGAIAAGSLEEALKMVGGRCIPEHQDGQTHENVAGNEKRELSVNEATTGVFKQSTSASTVPASADSSGPFTAARAAEDIATPPSSNDAQGKGAQQDGQIDGSGLSSKGATTTITSTKPETPAAGSTTVIDRVFVIGGAEMYRLAAQLPYTRRVLLTEVTTPFECDTFFPLQMSASEGWRKASHAQLERWVGETVPEGIISENGIDFEFQMFEKEEN
;
A
#
# COMPACT_ATOMS: atom_id res chain seq x y z
N MET A 1 28.17 18.94 27.89
CA MET A 1 27.90 17.72 27.11
C MET A 1 26.53 17.23 27.50
N SER A 2 25.53 17.41 26.64
CA SER A 2 24.19 16.86 26.87
C SER A 2 24.18 15.37 26.47
N PRO A 3 23.54 14.47 27.22
CA PRO A 3 23.45 13.07 26.84
C PRO A 3 22.56 12.95 25.60
N HIS A 4 23.13 12.50 24.48
CA HIS A 4 22.34 12.08 23.32
C HIS A 4 21.60 10.80 23.69
N THR A 5 20.34 10.93 24.11
CA THR A 5 19.40 9.81 24.15
C THR A 5 19.17 9.34 22.71
N PRO A 6 19.39 8.06 22.36
CA PRO A 6 19.05 7.56 21.04
C PRO A 6 17.52 7.56 20.89
N SER A 7 16.98 8.56 20.21
CA SER A 7 15.55 8.67 19.92
C SER A 7 15.15 7.54 18.96
N CYS A 8 14.49 6.51 19.47
CA CYS A 8 13.78 5.56 18.63
C CYS A 8 12.84 6.35 17.68
N PRO A 9 12.89 6.14 16.35
CA PRO A 9 12.00 6.84 15.43
C PRO A 9 10.55 6.57 15.81
N ALA A 10 9.80 7.65 16.08
CA ALA A 10 8.61 7.61 16.94
C ALA A 10 7.33 7.02 16.30
N SER A 11 7.42 6.32 15.17
CA SER A 11 6.32 5.64 14.47
C SER A 11 6.87 4.66 13.42
N PRO A 12 6.12 3.59 13.06
CA PRO A 12 6.49 2.75 11.91
C PRO A 12 6.55 3.57 10.61
N GLN A 13 7.53 3.29 9.75
CA GLN A 13 7.48 3.76 8.37
C GLN A 13 6.26 3.19 7.66
N LEU A 14 5.54 4.05 6.95
CA LEU A 14 4.31 3.68 6.24
C LEU A 14 4.59 3.57 4.75
N THR A 15 4.17 2.45 4.15
CA THR A 15 4.21 2.21 2.70
C THR A 15 2.79 2.21 2.15
N LEU A 16 2.53 3.03 1.14
CA LEU A 16 1.31 2.93 0.34
C LEU A 16 1.53 1.84 -0.72
N ILE A 17 0.53 1.00 -0.98
CA ILE A 17 0.55 0.09 -2.14
C ILE A 17 -0.76 0.22 -2.90
N VAL A 18 -0.68 0.53 -4.20
CA VAL A 18 -1.82 0.91 -5.03
C VAL A 18 -1.59 0.49 -6.49
N ALA A 19 -2.65 0.07 -7.16
CA ALA A 19 -2.69 -0.04 -8.62
C ALA A 19 -3.59 1.09 -9.15
N ALA A 20 -3.09 1.88 -10.09
CA ALA A 20 -3.78 3.08 -10.59
C ALA A 20 -3.53 3.32 -12.08
N THR A 21 -4.50 3.90 -12.79
CA THR A 21 -4.32 4.35 -14.17
C THR A 21 -3.35 5.54 -14.27
N LEU A 22 -2.93 5.90 -15.49
CA LEU A 22 -2.22 7.17 -15.77
C LEU A 22 -2.98 8.39 -15.24
N SER A 23 -4.31 8.42 -15.37
CA SER A 23 -5.21 9.44 -14.80
C SER A 23 -5.46 9.28 -13.29
N LYS A 24 -4.67 8.44 -12.61
CA LYS A 24 -4.73 8.10 -11.19
C LYS A 24 -6.05 7.47 -10.74
N GLY A 25 -6.83 6.89 -11.64
CA GLY A 25 -8.04 6.14 -11.33
C GLY A 25 -7.73 4.80 -10.65
N ILE A 26 -8.43 4.49 -9.55
CA ILE A 26 -8.20 3.31 -8.71
C ILE A 26 -9.47 2.50 -8.41
N GLY A 27 -10.64 2.99 -8.83
CA GLY A 27 -11.90 2.33 -8.53
C GLY A 27 -13.06 2.80 -9.41
N LEU A 28 -14.02 1.89 -9.58
CA LEU A 28 -15.27 2.11 -10.29
C LEU A 28 -16.38 1.33 -9.58
N LYS A 29 -17.47 2.00 -9.21
CA LYS A 29 -18.68 1.44 -8.57
C LYS A 29 -18.37 0.59 -7.32
N GLY A 30 -17.32 0.97 -6.58
CA GLY A 30 -16.84 0.29 -5.38
C GLY A 30 -15.92 -0.92 -5.62
N GLY A 31 -15.68 -1.32 -6.87
CA GLY A 31 -14.70 -2.34 -7.25
C GLY A 31 -13.44 -1.74 -7.88
N LEU A 32 -12.52 -2.62 -8.32
CA LEU A 32 -11.41 -2.22 -9.20
C LEU A 32 -11.93 -1.99 -10.64
N PRO A 33 -11.34 -1.07 -11.42
CA PRO A 33 -11.79 -0.80 -12.79
C PRO A 33 -11.55 -1.98 -13.76
N TRP A 34 -10.52 -2.78 -13.48
CA TRP A 34 -10.12 -3.96 -14.24
C TRP A 34 -10.52 -5.27 -13.56
N GLN A 35 -10.92 -6.27 -14.36
CA GLN A 35 -11.39 -7.57 -13.84
C GLN A 35 -10.31 -8.67 -13.83
N SER A 36 -9.20 -8.51 -14.56
CA SER A 36 -8.31 -9.63 -14.93
C SER A 36 -6.80 -9.37 -14.74
N LEU A 37 -6.41 -8.50 -13.81
CA LEU A 37 -5.01 -8.16 -13.52
C LEU A 37 -4.40 -9.11 -12.47
N ARG A 38 -4.20 -10.39 -12.81
CA ARG A 38 -3.84 -11.44 -11.83
C ARG A 38 -2.39 -11.33 -11.36
N SER A 39 -1.49 -10.82 -12.20
CA SER A 39 -0.08 -10.63 -11.87
C SER A 39 0.11 -9.55 -10.81
N ASP A 40 -0.63 -8.45 -10.89
CA ASP A 40 -0.72 -7.43 -9.83
C ASP A 40 -1.27 -8.01 -8.52
N MET A 41 -2.39 -8.74 -8.57
CA MET A 41 -2.95 -9.39 -7.37
C MET A 41 -1.98 -10.38 -6.71
N ARG A 42 -1.16 -11.09 -7.52
CA ARG A 42 -0.07 -11.95 -7.02
C ARG A 42 1.08 -11.15 -6.42
N TYR A 43 1.50 -10.06 -7.07
CA TYR A 43 2.52 -9.14 -6.56
C TYR A 43 2.10 -8.52 -5.23
N PHE A 44 0.93 -7.88 -5.18
CA PHE A 44 0.30 -7.36 -3.95
C PHE A 44 0.29 -8.41 -2.82
N ALA A 45 -0.14 -9.63 -3.11
CA ALA A 45 -0.21 -10.70 -2.12
C ALA A 45 1.18 -11.13 -1.61
N ARG A 46 2.21 -11.22 -2.46
CA ARG A 46 3.57 -11.57 -2.03
C ARG A 46 4.21 -10.42 -1.24
N VAL A 47 4.21 -9.22 -1.81
CA VAL A 47 4.79 -7.99 -1.23
C VAL A 47 4.24 -7.71 0.17
N THR A 48 2.91 -7.74 0.32
CA THR A 48 2.28 -7.42 1.62
C THR A 48 2.40 -8.55 2.64
N LYS A 49 2.66 -9.81 2.24
CA LYS A 49 2.89 -10.93 3.17
C LYS A 49 4.36 -11.07 3.58
N ARG A 50 5.30 -10.82 2.67
CA ARG A 50 6.73 -11.11 2.84
C ARG A 50 7.33 -10.22 3.94
N THR A 51 8.07 -10.84 4.85
CA THR A 51 8.81 -10.19 5.94
C THR A 51 10.32 -10.39 5.71
N PRO A 52 11.01 -9.50 4.97
CA PRO A 52 12.39 -9.76 4.52
C PRO A 52 13.41 -9.95 5.64
N ARG A 53 13.11 -9.50 6.87
CA ARG A 53 13.95 -9.72 8.05
C ARG A 53 13.91 -11.17 8.58
N GLY A 54 12.92 -11.97 8.16
CA GLY A 54 12.75 -13.37 8.59
C GLY A 54 12.29 -13.54 10.04
N ASN A 55 11.82 -14.74 10.40
CA ASN A 55 11.51 -15.06 11.80
C ASN A 55 12.80 -15.40 12.55
N THR A 56 13.00 -14.78 13.71
CA THR A 56 14.16 -15.08 14.57
C THR A 56 13.77 -16.03 15.70
N THR A 57 14.63 -17.01 15.95
CA THR A 57 14.52 -17.96 17.06
C THR A 57 15.72 -17.73 17.96
N THR A 58 15.53 -16.95 19.04
CA THR A 58 16.59 -16.68 20.01
C THR A 58 16.63 -17.78 21.06
N SER A 59 17.66 -18.63 20.98
CA SER A 59 18.08 -19.46 22.11
C SER A 59 18.96 -18.61 23.03
N ASP A 60 18.45 -18.24 24.20
CA ASP A 60 19.21 -17.51 25.24
C ASP A 60 20.27 -18.43 25.87
N ASN A 61 21.40 -18.56 25.18
CA ASN A 61 22.59 -19.25 25.68
C ASN A 61 23.42 -18.27 26.52
N GLY A 62 22.89 -17.88 27.69
CA GLY A 62 23.69 -17.22 28.72
C GLY A 62 24.73 -18.16 29.32
N PRO A 63 25.88 -17.66 29.82
CA PRO A 63 26.87 -18.51 30.47
C PRO A 63 26.28 -19.21 31.70
N GLU A 64 26.57 -20.50 31.84
CA GLU A 64 25.91 -21.41 32.78
C GLU A 64 26.04 -20.97 34.25
N HIS A 65 24.92 -20.96 34.99
CA HIS A 65 24.74 -21.79 36.19
C HIS A 65 23.29 -21.71 36.76
N ASN A 66 22.28 -22.21 36.04
CA ASN A 66 21.05 -22.73 36.68
C ASN A 66 20.24 -23.69 35.79
N LEU A 67 19.86 -24.85 36.33
CA LEU A 67 19.12 -25.93 35.67
C LEU A 67 17.60 -25.68 35.67
N GLN A 68 17.13 -24.52 35.20
CA GLN A 68 15.69 -24.26 35.06
C GLN A 68 15.29 -23.50 33.77
N SER A 69 14.80 -24.28 32.79
CA SER A 69 14.06 -23.85 31.60
C SER A 69 14.75 -22.84 30.66
N HIS A 70 15.55 -23.35 29.72
CA HIS A 70 15.85 -22.61 28.48
C HIS A 70 14.55 -22.44 27.67
N ARG A 71 13.91 -21.28 27.79
CA ARG A 71 12.71 -20.95 27.02
C ARG A 71 13.12 -20.42 25.65
N ASN A 72 13.13 -21.29 24.65
CA ASN A 72 13.33 -20.88 23.26
C ASN A 72 12.21 -19.91 22.83
N ARG A 73 12.55 -18.64 22.58
CA ARG A 73 11.57 -17.60 22.23
C ARG A 73 11.57 -17.36 20.73
N THR A 74 10.61 -17.95 20.03
CA THR A 74 10.37 -17.63 18.61
C THR A 74 9.66 -16.28 18.47
N VAL A 75 10.27 -15.35 17.74
CA VAL A 75 9.62 -14.12 17.31
C VAL A 75 9.06 -14.33 15.90
N LYS A 76 7.74 -14.23 15.76
CA LYS A 76 7.05 -14.30 14.47
C LYS A 76 6.89 -12.88 13.92
N LEU A 77 7.52 -12.60 12.80
CA LEU A 77 7.24 -11.37 12.05
C LEU A 77 5.95 -11.52 11.25
N THR A 78 5.18 -10.45 11.16
CA THR A 78 4.05 -10.30 10.24
C THR A 78 3.96 -8.85 9.79
N ASN A 79 3.35 -8.61 8.64
CA ASN A 79 3.04 -7.26 8.19
C ASN A 79 1.61 -6.87 8.59
N ALA A 80 1.39 -5.57 8.76
CA ALA A 80 0.05 -5.02 8.90
C ALA A 80 -0.45 -4.42 7.57
N VAL A 81 -1.73 -4.61 7.26
CA VAL A 81 -2.44 -3.96 6.16
C VAL A 81 -3.59 -3.13 6.74
N ILE A 82 -3.48 -1.81 6.59
CA ILE A 82 -4.47 -0.83 7.02
C ILE A 82 -5.35 -0.45 5.81
N MET A 83 -6.66 -0.50 5.98
CA MET A 83 -7.63 -0.19 4.92
C MET A 83 -8.88 0.51 5.45
N GLY A 84 -9.54 1.29 4.60
CA GLY A 84 -10.81 1.92 4.93
C GLY A 84 -11.98 0.93 4.79
N ARG A 85 -13.08 1.15 5.54
CA ARG A 85 -14.28 0.30 5.53
C ARG A 85 -14.78 -0.07 4.13
N LYS A 86 -14.83 0.88 3.18
CA LYS A 86 -15.27 0.61 1.80
C LYS A 86 -14.37 -0.41 1.07
N THR A 87 -13.06 -0.40 1.33
CA THR A 87 -12.10 -1.36 0.77
C THR A 87 -12.23 -2.73 1.42
N TRP A 88 -12.50 -2.78 2.73
CA TRP A 88 -12.83 -4.04 3.41
C TRP A 88 -14.12 -4.70 2.87
N ASP A 89 -15.10 -3.89 2.48
CA ASP A 89 -16.36 -4.37 1.89
C ASP A 89 -16.26 -4.76 0.42
N SER A 90 -15.32 -4.19 -0.34
CA SER A 90 -15.10 -4.57 -1.75
C SER A 90 -14.30 -5.86 -1.90
N ILE A 91 -13.53 -6.27 -0.89
CA ILE A 91 -12.86 -7.58 -0.86
C ILE A 91 -13.92 -8.68 -0.68
N PRO A 92 -14.04 -9.66 -1.59
CA PRO A 92 -15.01 -10.74 -1.48
C PRO A 92 -14.87 -11.51 -0.15
N PRO A 93 -15.98 -11.94 0.50
CA PRO A 93 -15.94 -12.58 1.82
C PRO A 93 -14.94 -13.74 1.96
N ARG A 94 -14.75 -14.55 0.90
CA ARG A 94 -13.77 -15.66 0.87
C ARG A 94 -12.29 -15.24 0.90
N PHE A 95 -11.99 -13.95 0.75
CA PHE A 95 -10.64 -13.39 0.69
C PHE A 95 -10.37 -12.38 1.83
N ARG A 96 -11.34 -12.14 2.72
CA ARG A 96 -11.16 -11.34 3.95
C ARG A 96 -11.27 -12.23 5.19
N PRO A 97 -10.38 -12.10 6.18
CA PRO A 97 -9.23 -11.20 6.23
C PRO A 97 -8.15 -11.64 5.24
N LEU A 98 -7.32 -10.69 4.79
CA LEU A 98 -6.19 -11.00 3.90
C LEU A 98 -5.19 -11.87 4.68
N PRO A 99 -4.96 -13.15 4.29
CA PRO A 99 -4.23 -14.10 5.13
C PRO A 99 -2.76 -13.70 5.35
N ASP A 100 -2.17 -14.20 6.44
CA ASP A 100 -0.76 -13.99 6.86
C ASP A 100 -0.37 -12.53 7.18
N ARG A 101 -1.37 -11.65 7.35
CA ARG A 101 -1.21 -10.22 7.68
C ARG A 101 -2.16 -9.84 8.81
N LEU A 102 -1.75 -8.90 9.65
CA LEU A 102 -2.69 -8.22 10.55
C LEU A 102 -3.53 -7.23 9.73
N ASN A 103 -4.83 -7.44 9.65
CA ASN A 103 -5.75 -6.56 8.93
C ASN A 103 -6.30 -5.51 9.89
N VAL A 104 -6.22 -4.22 9.54
CA VAL A 104 -6.77 -3.12 10.35
C VAL A 104 -7.79 -2.35 9.51
N VAL A 105 -9.05 -2.40 9.93
CA VAL A 105 -10.18 -1.78 9.23
C VAL A 105 -10.54 -0.47 9.90
N VAL A 106 -10.29 0.64 9.20
CA VAL A 106 -10.58 1.99 9.69
C VAL A 106 -12.01 2.40 9.33
N SER A 107 -12.80 2.76 10.34
CA SER A 107 -14.19 3.20 10.22
C SER A 107 -14.51 4.23 11.28
N ARG A 108 -15.18 5.33 10.90
CA ARG A 108 -15.72 6.31 11.88
C ARG A 108 -16.79 5.73 12.82
N ARG A 109 -17.31 4.54 12.49
CA ARG A 109 -18.28 3.78 13.29
C ARG A 109 -17.74 2.35 13.43
N PRO A 110 -16.72 2.10 14.27
CA PRO A 110 -16.06 0.80 14.35
C PRO A 110 -16.99 -0.28 14.94
N ALA A 111 -17.92 0.09 15.83
CA ALA A 111 -18.93 -0.82 16.37
C ALA A 111 -19.86 -1.45 15.31
N GLU A 112 -20.05 -0.79 14.15
CA GLU A 112 -20.88 -1.32 13.06
C GLU A 112 -20.19 -2.41 12.23
N LEU A 113 -18.88 -2.61 12.39
CA LEU A 113 -18.15 -3.71 11.76
C LEU A 113 -18.49 -5.08 12.39
N GLY A 114 -19.13 -5.07 13.58
CA GLY A 114 -19.44 -6.27 14.35
C GLY A 114 -18.18 -7.02 14.77
N ASN A 115 -18.33 -8.33 14.99
CA ASN A 115 -17.20 -9.21 15.27
C ASN A 115 -16.43 -9.49 13.97
N LEU A 116 -15.27 -8.85 13.84
CA LEU A 116 -14.34 -9.14 12.75
C LEU A 116 -13.74 -10.55 12.90
N PRO A 117 -13.42 -11.24 11.79
CA PRO A 117 -12.78 -12.55 11.81
C PRO A 117 -11.35 -12.48 12.39
N GLU A 118 -10.85 -13.62 12.88
CA GLU A 118 -9.49 -13.71 13.42
C GLU A 118 -8.44 -13.20 12.43
N GLY A 119 -7.54 -12.34 12.92
CA GLY A 119 -6.55 -11.64 12.08
C GLY A 119 -7.01 -10.28 11.55
N ALA A 120 -8.24 -9.84 11.84
CA ALA A 120 -8.72 -8.48 11.61
C ALA A 120 -9.13 -7.75 12.89
N ILE A 121 -8.81 -6.45 12.97
CA ILE A 121 -9.19 -5.53 14.05
C ILE A 121 -9.77 -4.24 13.48
N ALA A 122 -10.63 -3.56 14.26
CA ALA A 122 -11.24 -2.29 13.90
C ALA A 122 -10.50 -1.12 14.57
N ALA A 123 -10.44 0.03 13.89
CA ALA A 123 -9.94 1.29 14.43
C ALA A 123 -10.87 2.46 14.02
N GLY A 124 -11.02 3.45 14.90
CA GLY A 124 -11.78 4.68 14.66
C GLY A 124 -11.08 5.66 13.71
N SER A 125 -9.75 5.66 13.69
CA SER A 125 -8.92 6.51 12.81
C SER A 125 -7.64 5.82 12.32
N LEU A 126 -6.93 6.47 11.39
CA LEU A 126 -5.62 6.02 10.91
C LEU A 126 -4.55 6.09 12.02
N GLU A 127 -4.59 7.14 12.83
CA GLU A 127 -3.66 7.36 13.95
C GLU A 127 -3.87 6.31 15.05
N GLU A 128 -5.11 5.88 15.29
CA GLU A 128 -5.43 4.76 16.18
C GLU A 128 -4.92 3.43 15.61
N ALA A 129 -5.18 3.15 14.33
CA ALA A 129 -4.64 1.97 13.64
C ALA A 129 -3.09 1.92 13.74
N LEU A 130 -2.42 3.06 13.59
CA LEU A 130 -0.98 3.18 13.69
C LEU A 130 -0.45 2.99 15.11
N LYS A 131 -1.19 3.42 16.15
CA LYS A 131 -0.88 3.08 17.56
C LYS A 131 -1.01 1.58 17.83
N MET A 132 -2.04 0.93 17.29
CA MET A 132 -2.28 -0.51 17.46
C MET A 132 -1.15 -1.36 16.86
N VAL A 133 -0.60 -0.98 15.70
CA VAL A 133 0.51 -1.71 15.06
C VAL A 133 1.89 -1.24 15.54
N GLY A 134 2.01 0.04 15.94
CA GLY A 134 3.29 0.70 16.26
C GLY A 134 3.90 0.33 17.62
N GLY A 135 3.13 -0.27 18.53
CA GLY A 135 3.60 -0.65 19.87
C GLY A 135 4.68 -1.74 19.93
N ARG A 136 5.25 -2.18 18.79
CA ARG A 136 6.26 -3.25 18.68
C ARG A 136 7.29 -3.01 17.54
N CYS A 137 7.54 -1.78 17.11
CA CYS A 137 8.45 -1.53 15.98
C CYS A 137 9.93 -1.84 16.30
N ILE A 138 10.61 -2.53 15.38
CA ILE A 138 12.06 -2.71 15.40
C ILE A 138 12.70 -1.63 14.49
N PRO A 139 13.58 -0.76 15.00
CA PRO A 139 14.22 0.29 14.20
C PRO A 139 14.97 -0.29 12.99
N GLU A 140 15.00 0.46 11.89
CA GLU A 140 15.91 0.14 10.76
C GLU A 140 17.35 0.42 11.18
N HIS A 141 18.24 -0.54 10.92
CA HIS A 141 19.68 -0.31 10.97
C HIS A 141 20.08 0.59 9.79
N GLN A 142 20.64 1.77 10.09
CA GLN A 142 21.34 2.59 9.12
C GLN A 142 22.79 2.10 8.99
N ASP A 143 23.02 1.12 8.11
CA ASP A 143 24.36 0.57 7.91
C ASP A 143 24.99 1.06 6.60
N GLY A 144 26.13 1.75 6.72
CA GLY A 144 27.23 1.62 5.76
C GLY A 144 27.41 2.72 4.71
N GLN A 145 27.92 3.89 5.12
CA GLN A 145 28.91 4.57 4.26
C GLN A 145 30.16 3.68 4.18
N THR A 146 30.50 3.20 3.00
CA THR A 146 31.75 2.45 2.77
C THR A 146 32.93 3.42 2.81
N HIS A 147 33.61 3.51 3.95
CA HIS A 147 34.97 4.04 4.00
C HIS A 147 35.92 3.08 3.30
N GLU A 148 36.28 3.38 2.05
CA GLU A 148 37.39 2.70 1.36
C GLU A 148 38.72 3.08 2.05
N ASN A 149 39.17 2.22 2.96
CA ASN A 149 40.55 2.24 3.43
C ASN A 149 41.46 1.69 2.32
N VAL A 150 41.89 2.56 1.40
CA VAL A 150 42.93 2.23 0.43
C VAL A 150 44.27 2.14 1.16
N ALA A 151 44.62 0.92 1.59
CA ALA A 151 45.97 0.60 2.02
C ALA A 151 46.91 0.69 0.80
N GLY A 152 47.89 1.60 0.86
CA GLY A 152 48.86 1.76 -0.21
C GLY A 152 49.78 0.55 -0.36
N ASN A 153 50.20 0.27 -1.59
CA ASN A 153 51.43 -0.46 -1.85
C ASN A 153 52.12 0.14 -3.07
N GLU A 154 53.43 0.35 -2.95
CA GLU A 154 54.25 1.06 -3.92
C GLU A 154 54.42 0.28 -5.23
N LYS A 155 54.54 1.02 -6.35
CA LYS A 155 55.56 0.68 -7.38
C LYS A 155 55.87 1.84 -8.33
N ARG A 156 57.06 2.41 -8.09
CA ARG A 156 58.06 2.92 -9.05
C ARG A 156 57.64 3.97 -10.09
N GLU A 157 58.25 5.13 -9.89
CA GLU A 157 58.71 6.12 -10.85
C GLU A 157 59.04 5.58 -12.26
N LEU A 158 58.72 6.40 -13.27
CA LEU A 158 59.73 6.91 -14.22
C LEU A 158 59.23 8.25 -14.80
N SER A 159 60.16 9.14 -15.11
CA SER A 159 59.92 10.55 -15.43
C SER A 159 59.50 10.80 -16.89
N VAL A 160 59.04 12.02 -17.20
CA VAL A 160 59.66 12.95 -18.18
C VAL A 160 58.84 14.26 -18.31
N ASN A 161 59.44 15.34 -17.80
CA ASN A 161 59.61 16.70 -18.31
C ASN A 161 58.42 17.58 -18.83
N GLU A 162 58.23 18.70 -18.11
CA GLU A 162 58.14 20.10 -18.58
C GLU A 162 57.50 20.49 -19.93
N ALA A 163 56.37 21.23 -19.82
CA ALA A 163 56.09 22.56 -20.37
C ALA A 163 56.75 23.09 -21.68
N THR A 164 55.95 23.74 -22.55
CA THR A 164 55.98 25.22 -22.79
C THR A 164 55.36 25.66 -24.16
N THR A 165 54.62 26.80 -24.17
CA THR A 165 54.25 27.72 -25.30
C THR A 165 53.30 27.36 -26.46
N GLY A 166 52.55 28.39 -26.92
CA GLY A 166 51.97 28.55 -28.27
C GLY A 166 50.43 28.71 -28.32
N VAL A 167 49.80 29.86 -28.01
CA VAL A 167 49.62 31.07 -28.84
C VAL A 167 49.21 30.82 -30.31
N PHE A 168 47.92 31.01 -30.71
CA PHE A 168 47.48 31.92 -31.81
C PHE A 168 45.93 31.98 -32.08
N LYS A 169 45.42 33.23 -32.14
CA LYS A 169 44.34 33.84 -32.98
C LYS A 169 42.96 33.20 -33.30
N GLN A 170 41.92 33.89 -32.82
CA GLN A 170 40.86 34.67 -33.55
C GLN A 170 40.19 34.15 -34.85
N SER A 171 38.84 34.11 -34.84
CA SER A 171 37.90 34.81 -35.77
C SER A 171 36.46 34.32 -35.50
N THR A 172 35.55 35.10 -34.88
CA THR A 172 34.46 35.90 -35.52
C THR A 172 33.71 35.19 -36.65
N SER A 173 32.37 35.10 -36.65
CA SER A 173 31.43 36.25 -36.70
C SER A 173 30.03 35.98 -36.10
N ALA A 174 29.20 37.04 -35.99
CA ALA A 174 27.81 37.02 -35.52
C ALA A 174 26.88 37.76 -36.52
N SER A 175 25.56 37.50 -36.50
CA SER A 175 24.53 38.49 -36.89
C SER A 175 23.09 38.10 -36.48
N THR A 176 22.60 38.74 -35.43
CA THR A 176 21.35 39.52 -35.28
C THR A 176 20.10 39.26 -36.17
N VAL A 177 18.94 39.21 -35.50
CA VAL A 177 17.54 39.19 -36.02
C VAL A 177 17.05 40.60 -36.45
N PRO A 178 15.89 40.75 -37.12
CA PRO A 178 14.77 41.38 -36.39
C PRO A 178 13.35 40.86 -36.74
N ALA A 179 12.36 41.35 -35.96
CA ALA A 179 10.91 41.12 -36.08
C ALA A 179 10.28 41.89 -37.28
N SER A 180 8.95 41.96 -37.54
CA SER A 180 7.74 41.75 -36.74
C SER A 180 6.46 41.75 -37.62
N ALA A 181 5.33 41.38 -36.98
CA ALA A 181 3.93 41.81 -37.22
C ALA A 181 3.06 40.95 -38.17
N ASP A 182 1.74 40.79 -38.01
CA ASP A 182 0.71 41.00 -36.97
C ASP A 182 -0.65 40.61 -37.64
N SER A 183 -1.79 40.79 -36.97
CA SER A 183 -3.20 40.74 -37.46
C SER A 183 -4.05 39.47 -37.19
N SER A 184 -4.62 39.45 -35.98
CA SER A 184 -6.08 39.45 -35.72
C SER A 184 -7.07 38.56 -36.52
N GLY A 185 -7.88 37.77 -35.80
CA GLY A 185 -9.18 37.29 -36.27
C GLY A 185 -9.77 36.17 -35.38
N PRO A 186 -10.93 36.34 -34.70
CA PRO A 186 -11.41 35.39 -33.70
C PRO A 186 -12.31 34.29 -34.30
N PHE A 187 -12.33 33.11 -33.68
CA PHE A 187 -13.47 32.20 -33.78
C PHE A 187 -14.24 32.13 -32.46
N THR A 188 -15.47 32.63 -32.50
CA THR A 188 -16.41 32.68 -31.39
C THR A 188 -17.11 31.34 -31.14
N ALA A 189 -17.72 31.22 -29.96
CA ALA A 189 -18.43 30.02 -29.51
C ALA A 189 -19.58 29.60 -30.44
N ALA A 190 -19.83 28.28 -30.49
CA ALA A 190 -21.10 27.70 -30.91
C ALA A 190 -21.75 26.98 -29.71
N ARG A 191 -23.00 27.33 -29.41
CA ARG A 191 -23.88 26.74 -28.40
C ARG A 191 -25.28 26.65 -29.04
N ALA A 192 -26.11 25.71 -28.56
CA ALA A 192 -27.40 25.26 -29.10
C ALA A 192 -27.26 24.27 -30.28
N ALA A 193 -28.17 23.32 -30.50
CA ALA A 193 -29.44 22.99 -29.81
C ALA A 193 -29.41 21.50 -29.40
N GLU A 194 -29.97 21.07 -28.26
CA GLU A 194 -31.38 20.65 -28.12
C GLU A 194 -31.93 19.89 -29.34
N ASP A 195 -32.14 18.58 -29.18
CA ASP A 195 -33.36 17.95 -29.70
C ASP A 195 -33.82 16.79 -28.82
N ILE A 196 -35.13 16.56 -28.77
CA ILE A 196 -35.84 15.69 -27.82
C ILE A 196 -36.37 14.46 -28.57
N ALA A 197 -36.05 13.26 -28.08
CA ALA A 197 -36.60 12.02 -28.63
C ALA A 197 -36.99 11.01 -27.54
N THR A 198 -38.21 11.15 -27.03
CA THR A 198 -38.90 10.11 -26.24
C THR A 198 -39.59 9.12 -27.19
N PRO A 199 -39.54 7.80 -26.95
CA PRO A 199 -40.56 6.85 -27.43
C PRO A 199 -41.51 6.40 -26.30
N PRO A 200 -42.72 5.92 -26.63
CA PRO A 200 -43.90 6.16 -25.79
C PRO A 200 -44.24 5.07 -24.77
N SER A 201 -45.10 5.46 -23.83
CA SER A 201 -45.91 4.56 -22.99
C SER A 201 -47.37 4.59 -23.43
N SER A 202 -47.93 3.41 -23.72
CA SER A 202 -49.37 3.09 -23.69
C SER A 202 -49.48 1.55 -23.84
N ASN A 203 -49.82 0.78 -22.81
CA ASN A 203 -51.10 0.61 -22.08
C ASN A 203 -52.01 -0.49 -22.68
N ASP A 204 -52.72 -1.14 -21.75
CA ASP A 204 -53.90 -2.00 -21.92
C ASP A 204 -53.69 -3.43 -22.48
N ALA A 205 -54.41 -4.46 -22.02
CA ALA A 205 -55.13 -4.69 -20.75
C ALA A 205 -55.54 -6.18 -20.63
N GLN A 206 -55.89 -6.65 -19.42
CA GLN A 206 -56.67 -7.89 -19.11
C GLN A 206 -56.00 -9.26 -19.44
N GLY A 207 -56.15 -10.34 -18.66
CA GLY A 207 -56.77 -10.52 -17.34
C GLY A 207 -57.02 -12.01 -17.00
N LYS A 208 -57.43 -12.30 -15.75
CA LYS A 208 -57.80 -13.63 -15.16
C LYS A 208 -56.61 -14.56 -14.82
N GLY A 209 -56.61 -15.33 -13.71
CA GLY A 209 -57.56 -15.40 -12.58
C GLY A 209 -57.22 -16.55 -11.59
N ALA A 210 -57.98 -16.63 -10.47
CA ALA A 210 -57.91 -17.60 -9.35
C ALA A 210 -56.61 -17.59 -8.48
N GLN A 211 -56.60 -17.51 -7.15
CA GLN A 211 -57.53 -17.78 -6.02
C GLN A 211 -57.56 -19.22 -5.44
N GLN A 212 -56.91 -19.38 -4.28
CA GLN A 212 -57.27 -20.16 -3.08
C GLN A 212 -56.18 -19.83 -2.02
N ASP A 213 -56.42 -19.31 -0.81
CA ASP A 213 -57.39 -19.51 0.29
C ASP A 213 -56.99 -20.59 1.33
N GLY A 214 -56.97 -20.20 2.62
CA GLY A 214 -56.56 -20.98 3.81
C GLY A 214 -55.26 -20.44 4.47
N GLN A 215 -55.19 -19.79 5.65
CA GLN A 215 -56.06 -19.77 6.85
C GLN A 215 -56.23 -21.20 7.43
N ILE A 216 -55.90 -21.58 8.67
CA ILE A 216 -55.70 -20.98 10.01
C ILE A 216 -54.42 -21.62 10.67
N ASP A 217 -53.90 -21.28 11.85
CA ASP A 217 -54.31 -20.40 12.98
C ASP A 217 -53.06 -19.88 13.76
N GLY A 218 -53.23 -19.20 14.92
CA GLY A 218 -52.16 -18.93 15.88
C GLY A 218 -52.58 -18.86 17.35
N SER A 219 -51.82 -19.50 18.25
CA SER A 219 -51.79 -19.19 19.70
C SER A 219 -50.56 -19.84 20.37
N GLY A 220 -49.80 -19.10 21.17
CA GLY A 220 -48.61 -19.63 21.86
C GLY A 220 -48.90 -20.26 23.22
N LEU A 221 -47.94 -21.01 23.76
CA LEU A 221 -47.90 -21.37 25.19
C LEU A 221 -46.47 -21.50 25.73
N SER A 222 -46.34 -21.47 27.05
CA SER A 222 -45.12 -21.10 27.77
C SER A 222 -44.30 -22.28 28.32
N SER A 223 -42.99 -22.03 28.45
CA SER A 223 -42.08 -22.59 29.47
C SER A 223 -41.80 -24.10 29.54
N LYS A 224 -40.52 -24.44 29.35
CA LYS A 224 -39.64 -25.35 30.15
C LYS A 224 -38.34 -25.47 29.33
N GLY A 225 -37.14 -25.25 29.85
CA GLY A 225 -36.69 -25.55 31.20
C GLY A 225 -35.67 -26.69 31.12
N ALA A 226 -34.55 -26.44 30.44
CA ALA A 226 -33.47 -27.42 30.23
C ALA A 226 -32.12 -26.81 30.60
N THR A 227 -31.74 -26.96 31.87
CA THR A 227 -30.41 -26.64 32.37
C THR A 227 -29.42 -27.68 31.85
N THR A 228 -28.62 -27.34 30.84
CA THR A 228 -27.45 -28.15 30.46
C THR A 228 -26.24 -27.65 31.21
N THR A 229 -25.82 -28.42 32.21
CA THR A 229 -24.68 -28.17 33.09
C THR A 229 -23.39 -27.92 32.31
N ILE A 230 -22.69 -26.83 32.65
CA ILE A 230 -21.34 -26.56 32.19
C ILE A 230 -20.37 -27.51 32.92
N THR A 231 -20.01 -28.62 32.28
CA THR A 231 -18.88 -29.44 32.74
C THR A 231 -17.59 -28.82 32.24
N SER A 232 -16.85 -28.20 33.17
CA SER A 232 -15.59 -27.51 32.89
C SER A 232 -14.49 -28.47 32.41
N THR A 233 -14.27 -28.53 31.10
CA THR A 233 -13.05 -29.13 30.52
C THR A 233 -12.02 -28.05 30.27
N LYS A 234 -11.13 -27.89 31.25
CA LYS A 234 -9.75 -27.37 31.19
C LYS A 234 -9.34 -26.74 29.83
N PRO A 235 -9.06 -25.42 29.76
CA PRO A 235 -8.41 -24.86 28.57
C PRO A 235 -7.03 -25.50 28.41
N GLU A 236 -6.74 -26.04 27.23
CA GLU A 236 -5.38 -26.41 26.88
C GLU A 236 -4.52 -25.15 26.83
N THR A 237 -3.43 -25.16 27.60
CA THR A 237 -2.49 -24.05 27.67
C THR A 237 -1.87 -23.84 26.28
N PRO A 238 -2.02 -22.67 25.63
CA PRO A 238 -1.32 -22.40 24.39
C PRO A 238 0.19 -22.47 24.64
N ALA A 239 0.91 -23.20 23.79
CA ALA A 239 2.33 -23.47 23.96
C ALA A 239 3.13 -22.17 24.17
N ALA A 240 4.01 -22.18 25.17
CA ALA A 240 4.63 -20.97 25.68
C ALA A 240 5.57 -20.29 24.66
N GLY A 241 5.39 -18.98 24.47
CA GLY A 241 6.51 -18.07 24.13
C GLY A 241 6.46 -17.32 22.79
N SER A 242 5.62 -17.71 21.82
CA SER A 242 5.63 -17.05 20.51
C SER A 242 5.12 -15.61 20.57
N THR A 243 5.99 -14.65 20.27
CA THR A 243 5.63 -13.22 20.23
C THR A 243 5.51 -12.77 18.78
N THR A 244 4.32 -12.35 18.36
CA THR A 244 4.14 -11.71 17.05
C THR A 244 4.58 -10.25 17.10
N VAL A 245 5.37 -9.83 16.11
CA VAL A 245 5.92 -8.47 15.95
C VAL A 245 5.60 -7.97 14.55
N ILE A 246 5.31 -6.67 14.40
CA ILE A 246 5.02 -6.05 13.12
C ILE A 246 6.34 -5.67 12.43
N ASP A 247 6.59 -6.20 11.24
CA ASP A 247 7.77 -5.88 10.41
C ASP A 247 7.51 -4.64 9.56
N ARG A 248 6.49 -4.68 8.68
CA ARG A 248 6.10 -3.55 7.82
C ARG A 248 4.62 -3.20 7.95
N VAL A 249 4.31 -1.92 7.76
CA VAL A 249 2.93 -1.41 7.74
C VAL A 249 2.61 -0.88 6.34
N PHE A 250 1.55 -1.44 5.75
CA PHE A 250 1.02 -1.04 4.45
C PHE A 250 -0.32 -0.34 4.61
N VAL A 251 -0.56 0.75 3.88
CA VAL A 251 -1.91 1.26 3.60
C VAL A 251 -2.30 0.80 2.20
N ILE A 252 -3.39 0.05 2.13
CA ILE A 252 -3.91 -0.57 0.90
C ILE A 252 -5.17 0.17 0.35
N GLY A 253 -5.39 1.39 0.84
CA GLY A 253 -6.44 2.30 0.36
C GLY A 253 -7.78 2.19 1.10
N GLY A 254 -8.88 2.70 0.54
CA GLY A 254 -8.99 3.43 -0.72
C GLY A 254 -8.56 4.91 -0.64
N ALA A 255 -9.08 5.74 -1.56
CA ALA A 255 -8.71 7.15 -1.74
C ALA A 255 -8.61 7.97 -0.44
N GLU A 256 -9.59 7.84 0.48
CA GLU A 256 -9.57 8.56 1.76
C GLU A 256 -8.38 8.14 2.65
N MET A 257 -8.07 6.84 2.73
CA MET A 257 -6.93 6.35 3.51
C MET A 257 -5.61 6.78 2.90
N TYR A 258 -5.48 6.76 1.57
CA TYR A 258 -4.29 7.27 0.89
C TYR A 258 -4.10 8.77 1.17
N ARG A 259 -5.17 9.56 1.12
CA ARG A 259 -5.15 11.01 1.40
C ARG A 259 -4.70 11.29 2.83
N LEU A 260 -5.23 10.56 3.81
CA LEU A 260 -4.83 10.69 5.22
C LEU A 260 -3.37 10.26 5.42
N ALA A 261 -2.98 9.11 4.89
CA ALA A 261 -1.62 8.59 5.03
C ALA A 261 -0.55 9.52 4.42
N ALA A 262 -0.82 10.16 3.29
CA ALA A 262 0.14 11.05 2.63
C ALA A 262 0.55 12.29 3.46
N GLN A 263 -0.36 12.75 4.34
CA GLN A 263 -0.12 13.87 5.26
C GLN A 263 0.79 13.48 6.44
N LEU A 264 1.03 12.17 6.66
CA LEU A 264 1.86 11.70 7.77
C LEU A 264 3.35 11.83 7.42
N PRO A 265 4.20 12.32 8.35
CA PRO A 265 5.62 12.56 8.08
C PRO A 265 6.42 11.26 7.86
N TYR A 266 5.96 10.13 8.40
CA TYR A 266 6.59 8.82 8.27
C TYR A 266 6.06 7.98 7.08
N THR A 267 5.23 8.55 6.20
CA THR A 267 4.87 7.92 4.93
C THR A 267 6.01 8.08 3.94
N ARG A 268 6.79 7.01 3.79
CA ARG A 268 8.11 7.06 3.13
C ARG A 268 8.10 6.53 1.70
N ARG A 269 7.16 5.65 1.35
CA ARG A 269 7.16 4.92 0.06
C ARG A 269 5.76 4.74 -0.54
N VAL A 270 5.68 4.72 -1.86
CA VAL A 270 4.52 4.24 -2.65
C VAL A 270 5.00 3.12 -3.56
N LEU A 271 4.35 1.97 -3.48
CA LEU A 271 4.45 0.91 -4.48
C LEU A 271 3.26 1.11 -5.44
N LEU A 272 3.57 1.51 -6.66
CA LEU A 272 2.59 1.83 -7.68
C LEU A 272 2.63 0.78 -8.79
N THR A 273 1.53 0.08 -9.00
CA THR A 273 1.28 -0.60 -10.28
C THR A 273 0.63 0.42 -11.21
N GLU A 274 1.40 0.98 -12.14
CA GLU A 274 0.90 2.00 -13.08
C GLU A 274 0.28 1.32 -14.30
N VAL A 275 -1.04 1.39 -14.42
CA VAL A 275 -1.82 0.81 -15.51
C VAL A 275 -1.91 1.83 -16.65
N THR A 276 -1.34 1.50 -17.80
CA THR A 276 -1.30 2.40 -18.96
C THR A 276 -2.56 2.29 -19.82
N THR A 277 -3.23 1.14 -19.79
CA THR A 277 -4.54 0.94 -20.42
C THR A 277 -5.61 1.86 -19.80
N PRO A 278 -6.39 2.60 -20.61
CA PRO A 278 -7.42 3.50 -20.10
C PRO A 278 -8.64 2.75 -19.55
N PHE A 279 -9.13 3.17 -18.39
CA PHE A 279 -10.36 2.68 -17.76
C PHE A 279 -11.21 3.83 -17.22
N GLU A 280 -12.54 3.68 -17.30
CA GLU A 280 -13.48 4.56 -16.58
C GLU A 280 -13.29 4.38 -15.06
N CYS A 281 -13.21 5.48 -14.31
CA CYS A 281 -12.99 5.48 -12.86
C CYS A 281 -13.86 6.56 -12.21
N ASP A 282 -14.41 6.25 -11.03
CA ASP A 282 -15.11 7.22 -10.16
C ASP A 282 -14.30 7.59 -8.90
N THR A 283 -13.25 6.81 -8.62
CA THR A 283 -12.42 6.94 -7.42
C THR A 283 -10.96 7.05 -7.84
N PHE A 284 -10.25 8.04 -7.31
CA PHE A 284 -8.90 8.41 -7.74
C PHE A 284 -7.88 8.40 -6.58
N PHE A 285 -6.63 8.05 -6.89
CA PHE A 285 -5.49 8.14 -5.99
C PHE A 285 -5.11 9.62 -5.82
N PRO A 286 -4.99 10.13 -4.58
CA PRO A 286 -4.93 11.57 -4.33
C PRO A 286 -3.54 12.19 -4.51
N LEU A 287 -2.50 11.41 -4.86
CA LEU A 287 -1.11 11.89 -4.93
C LEU A 287 -0.58 11.92 -6.35
N GLN A 288 0.14 12.99 -6.68
CA GLN A 288 0.96 13.06 -7.88
C GLN A 288 2.35 12.53 -7.55
N MET A 289 2.85 11.63 -8.39
CA MET A 289 4.16 10.98 -8.20
C MET A 289 5.23 11.77 -8.95
N SER A 290 5.51 12.99 -8.47
CA SER A 290 6.47 13.92 -9.07
C SER A 290 7.44 14.50 -8.04
N ALA A 291 8.63 14.89 -8.51
CA ALA A 291 9.64 15.53 -7.66
C ALA A 291 9.14 16.84 -7.03
N SER A 292 8.24 17.58 -7.71
CA SER A 292 7.60 18.78 -7.17
C SER A 292 6.78 18.53 -5.90
N GLU A 293 6.26 17.31 -5.72
CA GLU A 293 5.52 16.87 -4.54
C GLU A 293 6.41 16.10 -3.55
N GLY A 294 7.74 16.14 -3.74
CA GLY A 294 8.72 15.41 -2.94
C GLY A 294 8.71 13.90 -3.19
N TRP A 295 8.31 13.42 -4.38
CA TRP A 295 8.34 12.00 -4.73
C TRP A 295 9.34 11.70 -5.84
N ARG A 296 10.28 10.79 -5.56
CA ARG A 296 11.29 10.32 -6.51
C ARG A 296 11.04 8.86 -6.89
N LYS A 297 10.97 8.53 -8.19
CA LYS A 297 10.95 7.14 -8.67
C LYS A 297 12.27 6.47 -8.24
N ALA A 298 12.18 5.31 -7.62
CA ALA A 298 13.32 4.47 -7.28
C ALA A 298 13.73 3.63 -8.50
N SER A 299 14.99 3.21 -8.58
CA SER A 299 15.44 2.29 -9.63
C SER A 299 14.85 0.89 -9.42
N HIS A 300 14.81 0.09 -10.49
CA HIS A 300 14.32 -1.29 -10.42
C HIS A 300 15.06 -2.12 -9.35
N ALA A 301 16.39 -2.00 -9.30
CA ALA A 301 17.22 -2.64 -8.27
C ALA A 301 16.95 -2.14 -6.83
N GLN A 302 16.42 -0.93 -6.63
CA GLN A 302 15.94 -0.46 -5.33
C GLN A 302 14.59 -1.08 -4.98
N LEU A 303 13.67 -1.18 -5.95
CA LEU A 303 12.38 -1.86 -5.82
C LEU A 303 12.55 -3.34 -5.44
N GLU A 304 13.34 -4.11 -6.19
CA GLU A 304 13.60 -5.52 -5.90
C GLU A 304 14.26 -5.72 -4.53
N ARG A 305 15.27 -4.91 -4.19
CA ARG A 305 15.93 -4.94 -2.89
C ARG A 305 14.96 -4.65 -1.75
N TRP A 306 14.06 -3.67 -1.92
CA TRP A 306 13.10 -3.33 -0.89
C TRP A 306 12.01 -4.40 -0.73
N VAL A 307 11.45 -4.93 -1.82
CA VAL A 307 10.46 -6.01 -1.76
C VAL A 307 11.09 -7.31 -1.24
N GLY A 308 12.35 -7.58 -1.57
CA GLY A 308 13.04 -8.81 -1.24
C GLY A 308 12.69 -9.98 -2.17
N GLU A 309 12.33 -9.70 -3.43
CA GLU A 309 12.14 -10.68 -4.50
C GLU A 309 12.36 -10.03 -5.87
N THR A 310 12.61 -10.84 -6.90
CA THR A 310 12.66 -10.37 -8.30
C THR A 310 11.29 -9.87 -8.76
N VAL A 311 11.28 -8.69 -9.37
CA VAL A 311 10.07 -8.04 -9.91
C VAL A 311 10.24 -7.95 -11.44
N PRO A 312 9.20 -8.21 -12.26
CA PRO A 312 9.33 -7.99 -13.70
C PRO A 312 9.57 -6.50 -14.00
N GLU A 313 10.58 -6.21 -14.82
CA GLU A 313 10.97 -4.84 -15.21
C GLU A 313 10.24 -4.40 -16.50
N GLY A 314 9.84 -3.13 -16.56
CA GLY A 314 9.16 -2.54 -17.72
C GLY A 314 7.67 -2.90 -17.83
N ILE A 315 7.11 -2.67 -19.02
CA ILE A 315 5.68 -2.86 -19.29
C ILE A 315 5.36 -4.35 -19.43
N ILE A 316 4.36 -4.80 -18.68
CA ILE A 316 3.82 -6.15 -18.65
C ILE A 316 2.43 -6.11 -19.28
N SER A 317 2.19 -6.94 -20.30
CA SER A 317 0.87 -7.11 -20.92
C SER A 317 0.19 -8.38 -20.40
N GLU A 318 -0.93 -8.23 -19.68
CA GLU A 318 -1.77 -9.34 -19.23
C GLU A 318 -3.24 -9.11 -19.62
N ASN A 319 -3.85 -10.05 -20.37
CA ASN A 319 -5.28 -10.00 -20.73
C ASN A 319 -5.72 -8.70 -21.44
N GLY A 320 -4.83 -8.08 -22.22
CA GLY A 320 -5.08 -6.77 -22.87
C GLY A 320 -4.93 -5.56 -21.94
N ILE A 321 -4.34 -5.76 -20.76
CA ILE A 321 -4.01 -4.70 -19.80
C ILE A 321 -2.49 -4.57 -19.72
N ASP A 322 -2.00 -3.37 -20.00
CA ASP A 322 -0.59 -3.01 -19.94
C ASP A 322 -0.31 -2.23 -18.63
N PHE A 323 0.75 -2.62 -17.92
CA PHE A 323 1.11 -2.01 -16.63
C PHE A 323 2.59 -2.18 -16.28
N GLU A 324 3.14 -1.31 -15.42
CA GLU A 324 4.50 -1.42 -14.87
C GLU A 324 4.46 -1.43 -13.33
N PHE A 325 5.33 -2.24 -12.69
CA PHE A 325 5.57 -2.14 -11.25
C PHE A 325 6.63 -1.06 -10.95
N GLN A 326 6.26 -0.06 -10.15
CA GLN A 326 7.11 1.06 -9.79
C GLN A 326 7.18 1.22 -8.27
N MET A 327 8.29 1.80 -7.78
CA MET A 327 8.38 2.30 -6.41
C MET A 327 8.75 3.78 -6.43
N PHE A 328 8.05 4.58 -5.64
CA PHE A 328 8.41 5.96 -5.32
C PHE A 328 8.79 6.06 -3.87
N GLU A 329 9.75 6.93 -3.60
CA GLU A 329 10.21 7.25 -2.26
C GLU A 329 10.04 8.74 -2.03
N LYS A 330 9.54 9.09 -0.83
CA LYS A 330 9.42 10.48 -0.41
C LYS A 330 10.82 11.02 -0.12
N GLU A 331 11.17 12.15 -0.72
CA GLU A 331 12.43 12.83 -0.43
C GLU A 331 12.37 13.44 0.99
N GLU A 332 13.49 13.39 1.69
CA GLU A 332 13.63 13.97 3.02
C GLU A 332 14.07 15.43 2.86
N ASN A 333 13.17 16.36 3.19
CA ASN A 333 13.44 17.80 3.30
C ASN A 333 14.14 18.15 4.62
#